data_AF-A0A9D5N813-F1
#
_entry.id   AF-A0A9D5N813-F1
#
_cell.length_a   1.000
_cell.length_b   1.000
_cell.length_c   1.000
_cell.angle_alpha   90.00
_cell.angle_beta   90.00
_cell.angle_gamma   90.00
#
_symmetry.space_group_name_H-M   'P 1'
#
loop_
_entity.id
_entity.type
_entity.pdbx_description
1 polymer ?
#
loop_
_entity_poly.entity_id
_entity_poly.type
_entity_poly.pdbx_seq_one_letter_code
_entity_poly.pdbx_strand_id
1 'polypeptide(L)' 'CKKIDKDYASKPDIKWNFTKFAVDRNGNVVARFEPTAKMEDVDACVASLL' A
#
# COMPACT_ATOMS: atom_id res chain seq x y z
N CYS A 1 -10.63 -22.99 -13.27
CA CYS A 1 -9.93 -21.78 -13.75
C CYS A 1 -10.62 -20.56 -13.14
N LYS A 2 -9.93 -19.77 -12.29
CA LYS A 2 -10.54 -18.58 -11.66
C LYS A 2 -10.84 -17.56 -12.76
N LYS A 3 -12.12 -17.23 -12.94
CA LYS A 3 -12.58 -16.22 -13.91
C LYS A 3 -12.10 -14.85 -13.43
N ILE A 4 -11.62 -14.01 -14.34
CA ILE A 4 -11.22 -12.63 -14.02
C ILE A 4 -12.47 -11.90 -13.56
N ASP A 5 -12.47 -11.40 -12.32
CA ASP A 5 -13.58 -10.63 -11.76
C ASP A 5 -13.75 -9.33 -12.55
N LYS A 6 -14.97 -9.06 -13.04
CA LYS A 6 -15.28 -7.87 -13.83
C LYS A 6 -15.11 -6.57 -13.04
N ASP A 7 -15.25 -6.66 -11.71
CA ASP A 7 -15.12 -5.55 -10.75
C ASP A 7 -13.73 -5.49 -10.09
N TYR A 8 -12.72 -6.10 -10.72
CA TYR A 8 -11.34 -6.07 -10.24
C TYR A 8 -10.82 -4.63 -10.07
N ALA A 9 -11.30 -3.67 -10.86
CA ALA A 9 -10.92 -2.26 -10.74
C ALA A 9 -11.45 -1.58 -9.47
N SER A 10 -12.52 -2.06 -8.87
CA SER A 10 -13.21 -1.42 -7.74
C SER A 10 -12.93 -2.07 -6.38
N LYS A 11 -12.42 -3.31 -6.35
CA LYS A 11 -12.05 -3.98 -5.09
C LYS A 11 -10.73 -3.43 -4.51
N PRO A 12 -10.55 -3.39 -3.18
CA PRO A 12 -9.30 -2.93 -2.54
C PRO A 12 -8.14 -3.93 -2.63
N ASP A 13 -8.38 -5.08 -3.29
CA ASP A 13 -7.43 -6.16 -3.53
C ASP A 13 -6.11 -5.64 -4.15
N ILE A 14 -5.00 -6.31 -3.86
CA ILE A 14 -3.70 -5.96 -4.42
C ILE A 14 -3.68 -6.35 -5.90
N LYS A 15 -3.79 -5.34 -6.76
CA LYS A 15 -3.89 -5.54 -8.22
C LYS A 15 -2.54 -5.59 -8.93
N TRP A 16 -1.52 -5.06 -8.26
CA TRP A 16 -0.19 -4.86 -8.84
C TRP A 16 0.89 -5.03 -7.78
N ASN A 17 2.03 -5.56 -8.20
CA ASN A 17 3.20 -5.70 -7.35
C ASN A 17 3.70 -4.31 -6.90
N PHE A 18 4.39 -4.23 -5.76
CA PHE A 18 4.95 -3.00 -5.16
C PHE A 18 3.98 -2.04 -4.45
N THR A 19 2.80 -2.50 -4.03
CA THR A 19 2.02 -1.78 -3.01
C THR A 19 2.77 -1.85 -1.67
N LYS A 20 2.98 -0.72 -1.01
CA LYS A 20 3.77 -0.61 0.24
C LYS A 20 2.85 -0.24 1.40
N PHE A 21 3.21 -0.69 2.60
CA PHE A 21 2.49 -0.39 3.83
C PHE A 21 3.48 0.06 4.89
N ALA A 22 3.23 1.21 5.51
CA ALA A 22 3.99 1.67 6.67
C ALA A 22 3.32 1.15 7.94
N VAL A 23 4.11 0.56 8.84
CA VAL A 23 3.66 -0.05 10.09
C VAL A 23 4.41 0.61 11.25
N ASP A 24 3.67 1.04 12.27
CA ASP A 24 4.25 1.65 13.47
C ASP A 24 4.89 0.61 14.42
N ARG A 25 5.53 1.09 15.49
CA ARG A 25 6.18 0.21 16.49
C ARG A 25 5.19 -0.63 17.31
N ASN A 26 3.92 -0.27 17.31
CA ASN A 26 2.85 -1.01 17.98
C ASN A 26 2.23 -2.07 17.05
N GLY A 27 2.66 -2.14 15.78
CA GLY A 27 2.15 -3.08 14.78
C GLY A 27 0.93 -2.58 14.00
N ASN A 28 0.56 -1.30 14.11
CA ASN A 28 -0.57 -0.73 13.38
C ASN A 28 -0.14 -0.27 11.99
N VAL A 29 -0.97 -0.54 10.98
CA VAL A 29 -0.78 0.03 9.64
C VAL A 29 -1.20 1.50 9.66
N VAL A 30 -0.25 2.39 9.40
CA VAL A 30 -0.46 3.84 9.48
C VAL A 30 -0.56 4.51 8.11
N ALA A 31 -0.02 3.86 7.06
CA ALA A 31 -0.18 4.34 5.69
C ALA A 31 -0.10 3.20 4.67
N ARG A 32 -0.72 3.41 3.50
CA ARG A 32 -0.66 2.55 2.31
C ARG A 32 -0.22 3.40 1.12
N PHE A 33 0.78 2.93 0.39
CA PHE A 33 1.31 3.58 -0.80
C PHE A 33 1.12 2.70 -2.02
N GLU A 34 0.58 3.29 -3.09
CA GLU A 34 0.47 2.61 -4.37
C GLU A 34 1.85 2.42 -5.01
N PRO A 35 2.01 1.49 -5.98
CA PRO A 35 3.28 1.24 -6.65
C PRO A 35 3.93 2.49 -7.28
N THR A 36 3.11 3.44 -7.71
CA THR A 36 3.50 4.71 -8.34
C THR A 36 3.89 5.80 -7.34
N ALA A 37 3.68 5.56 -6.04
CA ALA A 37 4.09 6.50 -5.01
C ALA A 37 5.61 6.66 -4.99
N LYS A 38 6.05 7.90 -4.77
CA LYS A 38 7.46 8.25 -4.68
C LYS A 38 8.05 7.74 -3.36
N MET A 39 9.33 7.36 -3.38
CA MET A 39 9.99 6.87 -2.16
C MET A 39 10.20 8.00 -1.14
N GLU A 40 10.33 9.24 -1.60
CA GLU A 40 10.43 10.42 -0.74
C GLU A 40 9.19 10.59 0.15
N ASP A 41 8.00 10.23 -0.35
CA ASP A 41 6.76 10.28 0.45
C ASP A 41 6.74 9.18 1.53
N VAL A 42 7.32 8.01 1.22
CA VAL A 42 7.46 6.91 2.18
C VAL A 42 8.47 7.29 3.26
N ASP A 43 9.62 7.85 2.88
CA ASP A 43 10.67 8.28 3.80
C ASP A 43 10.15 9.36 4.77
N ALA A 44 9.41 10.34 4.27
CA ALA A 44 8.76 11.36 5.10
C ALA A 44 7.73 10.75 6.07
N CYS A 45 6.96 9.77 5.61
CA CYS A 45 6.01 9.04 6.47
C CYS A 45 6.72 8.23 7.56
N VAL A 46 7.88 7.63 7.27
CA VAL A 46 8.65 6.90 8.28
C VAL A 46 9.28 7.87 9.28
N ALA A 47 9.83 9.00 8.80
CA ALA A 47 10.43 10.02 9.66
C ALA A 47 9.44 10.64 10.65
N SER A 48 8.16 10.76 10.29
CA SER A 48 7.12 11.28 11.20
C SER A 48 6.70 10.33 12.32
N LEU A 49 7.13 9.05 12.25
CA LEU A 49 6.78 7.99 13.21
C LEU A 49 7.95 7.66 14.17
N LEU A 50 9.08 8.37 14.05
CA LEU A 50 10.26 8.26 14.92
C LEU A 50 10.16 9.20 16.13
#